data_AF-A0A6L6EYH9-F1
#
_entry.id   AF-A0A6L6EYH9-F1
#
_cell.length_a   1.000
_cell.length_b   1.000
_cell.length_c   1.000
_cell.angle_alpha   90.00
_cell.angle_beta   90.00
_cell.angle_gamma   90.00
#
_symmetry.space_group_name_H-M   'P 1'
#
loop_
_entity.id
_entity.type
_entity.pdbx_description
1 polymer ?
#
loop_
_entity_poly.entity_id
_entity_poly.type
_entity_poly.pdbx_seq_one_letter_code
_entity_poly.pdbx_strand_id
1 'polypeptide(L)'
;MVNEQSRDRYGRPLRGVLDAAFPGVPARRQISSAEAWSQASDYLATDLPFHAHEVFEQRWRCCPENERNAWQALAQWAAALTHVARGGSEGSKSLALRAKENLESCSYVPPEINTILVLESLNSLTRV
;
A
#
# COMPACT_ATOMS: atom_id res chain seq x y z
N MET A 1 2.41 -25.36 16.31
CA MET A 1 2.43 -23.90 16.56
C MET A 1 1.63 -23.25 15.45
N VAL A 2 0.55 -22.55 15.76
CA VAL A 2 -0.26 -21.86 14.75
C VAL A 2 0.52 -20.61 14.34
N ASN A 3 0.92 -20.50 13.08
CA ASN A 3 1.59 -19.28 12.61
C ASN A 3 0.53 -18.18 12.43
N GLU A 4 0.29 -17.40 13.49
CA GLU A 4 -0.67 -16.27 13.54
C GLU A 4 -0.38 -15.18 12.51
N GLN A 5 0.78 -15.22 11.85
CA GLN A 5 1.18 -14.30 10.78
C GLN A 5 0.81 -14.78 9.36
N SER A 6 0.23 -15.97 9.19
CA SER A 6 -0.13 -16.47 7.85
C SER A 6 -1.32 -15.70 7.29
N ARG A 7 -1.18 -15.16 6.08
CA ARG A 7 -2.21 -14.36 5.40
C ARG A 7 -2.52 -14.90 4.01
N ASP A 8 -3.74 -14.68 3.55
CA ASP A 8 -4.10 -14.87 2.14
C ASP A 8 -3.47 -13.80 1.23
N ARG A 9 -3.67 -13.92 -0.08
CA ARG A 9 -3.16 -13.00 -1.10
C ARG A 9 -3.47 -11.52 -0.84
N TYR A 10 -4.57 -11.23 -0.14
CA TYR A 10 -4.99 -9.86 0.16
C TYR A 10 -4.76 -9.48 1.62
N GLY A 11 -4.02 -10.27 2.41
CA GLY A 11 -3.66 -9.93 3.77
C GLY A 11 -4.66 -10.37 4.84
N ARG A 12 -5.72 -11.13 4.52
CA ARG A 12 -6.65 -11.65 5.52
C ARG A 12 -5.97 -12.77 6.32
N PRO A 13 -6.01 -12.76 7.66
CA PRO A 13 -5.41 -13.84 8.45
C PRO A 13 -6.02 -15.20 8.13
N LEU A 14 -5.17 -16.21 7.94
CA LEU A 14 -5.59 -17.60 7.77
C LEU A 14 -5.71 -18.28 9.13
N ARG A 15 -6.85 -18.90 9.41
CA ARG A 15 -7.04 -19.73 10.61
C ARG A 15 -6.61 -21.16 10.31
N GLY A 16 -5.34 -21.48 10.56
CA GLY A 16 -4.87 -22.86 10.70
C GLY A 16 -4.48 -23.65 9.44
N VAL A 17 -4.61 -23.09 8.23
CA VAL A 17 -4.22 -23.76 6.98
C VAL A 17 -2.97 -23.10 6.39
N LEU A 18 -1.80 -23.72 6.57
CA LEU A 18 -0.51 -23.17 6.14
C LEU A 18 -0.29 -23.24 4.62
N ASP A 19 -0.83 -24.27 3.95
CA ASP A 19 -0.65 -24.45 2.50
C ASP A 19 -1.34 -23.39 1.64
N ALA A 20 -2.25 -22.61 2.24
CA ALA A 20 -2.94 -21.50 1.59
C ALA A 20 -2.24 -20.14 1.82
N ALA A 21 -1.14 -20.10 2.59
CA ALA A 21 -0.42 -18.88 2.90
C ALA A 21 0.24 -18.31 1.65
N PHE A 22 -0.09 -17.07 1.30
CA PHE A 22 0.60 -16.37 0.23
C PHE A 22 1.90 -15.77 0.79
N PRO A 23 3.05 -15.86 0.07
CA PRO A 23 4.31 -15.30 0.57
C PRO A 23 4.17 -13.81 0.90
N GLY A 24 4.51 -13.42 2.13
CA GLY A 24 4.46 -12.01 2.57
C GLY A 24 5.65 -11.19 2.07
N VAL A 25 5.58 -9.87 2.26
CA VAL A 25 6.73 -8.98 1.98
C VAL A 25 7.80 -9.19 3.05
N PRO A 26 9.09 -9.42 2.69
CA PRO A 26 10.17 -9.50 3.66
C PRO A 26 10.27 -8.24 4.52
N ALA A 27 10.41 -8.40 5.83
CA ALA A 27 10.58 -7.27 6.74
C ALA A 27 11.99 -6.68 6.62
N ARG A 28 12.06 -5.38 6.32
CA ARG A 28 13.32 -4.62 6.18
C ARG A 28 13.38 -3.50 7.20
N ARG A 29 14.57 -3.26 7.75
CA ARG A 29 14.83 -2.10 8.63
C ARG A 29 15.01 -0.79 7.86
N GLN A 30 15.45 -0.89 6.62
CA GLN A 30 15.65 0.24 5.71
C GLN A 30 15.27 -0.21 4.31
N ILE A 31 14.67 0.70 3.55
CA ILE A 31 14.39 0.57 2.13
C ILE A 31 14.49 1.96 1.51
N SER A 32 15.11 2.06 0.33
CA SER A 32 15.24 3.33 -0.39
C SER A 32 13.92 3.74 -1.03
N SER A 33 13.76 5.02 -1.37
CA SER A 33 12.58 5.52 -2.08
C SER A 33 12.38 4.84 -3.43
N ALA A 34 13.46 4.70 -4.22
CA ALA A 34 13.44 4.03 -5.51
C ALA A 34 13.05 2.54 -5.40
N GLU A 35 13.64 1.81 -4.45
CA GLU A 35 13.33 0.39 -4.24
C GLU A 35 11.89 0.19 -3.76
N ALA A 36 11.42 1.01 -2.81
CA ALA A 36 10.05 0.95 -2.31
C ALA A 36 9.03 1.22 -3.42
N TRP A 37 9.25 2.26 -4.22
CA TRP A 37 8.37 2.59 -5.34
C TRP A 37 8.36 1.49 -6.41
N SER A 38 9.53 1.02 -6.83
CA SER A 38 9.64 -0.02 -7.87
C SER A 38 8.97 -1.32 -7.42
N GLN A 39 9.31 -1.83 -6.23
CA GLN A 39 8.78 -3.09 -5.74
C GLN A 39 7.28 -3.05 -5.48
N ALA A 40 6.77 -1.95 -4.91
CA ALA A 40 5.33 -1.79 -4.73
C ALA A 40 4.60 -1.70 -6.08
N SER A 41 5.20 -1.04 -7.08
CA SER A 41 4.65 -0.97 -8.44
C SER A 41 4.58 -2.35 -9.10
N ASP A 42 5.60 -3.19 -8.93
CA ASP A 42 5.61 -4.58 -9.42
C ASP A 42 4.49 -5.42 -8.76
N TYR A 43 4.28 -5.23 -7.45
CA TYR A 43 3.16 -5.86 -6.75
C TYR A 43 1.80 -5.37 -7.25
N LEU A 44 1.62 -4.08 -7.50
CA LEU A 44 0.38 -3.55 -8.06
C LEU A 44 0.12 -4.09 -9.47
N ALA A 45 1.15 -4.17 -10.31
CA ALA A 45 1.06 -4.74 -11.67
C ALA A 45 0.67 -6.23 -11.67
N THR A 46 0.91 -6.93 -10.57
CA THR A 46 0.57 -8.35 -10.39
C THR A 46 -0.67 -8.57 -9.51
N ASP A 47 -1.46 -7.52 -9.26
CA ASP A 47 -2.70 -7.56 -8.45
C ASP A 47 -2.45 -8.02 -7.00
N LEU A 48 -1.42 -7.46 -6.38
CA LEU A 48 -1.03 -7.65 -4.98
C LEU A 48 -1.01 -6.31 -4.20
N PRO A 49 -2.15 -5.62 -4.09
CA PRO A 49 -2.20 -4.30 -3.44
C PRO A 49 -1.87 -4.34 -1.94
N PHE A 50 -2.08 -5.48 -1.27
CA PHE A 50 -1.70 -5.62 0.15
C PHE A 50 -0.18 -5.64 0.32
N HIS A 51 0.54 -6.33 -0.56
CA HIS A 51 2.01 -6.32 -0.56
C HIS A 51 2.57 -4.93 -0.86
N ALA A 52 1.98 -4.23 -1.82
CA ALA A 52 2.34 -2.84 -2.09
C ALA A 52 2.14 -1.96 -0.84
N HIS A 53 1.03 -2.13 -0.12
CA HIS A 53 0.79 -1.46 1.16
C HIS A 53 1.89 -1.77 2.19
N GLU A 54 2.28 -3.03 2.36
CA GLU A 54 3.34 -3.42 3.30
C GLU A 54 4.70 -2.79 2.93
N VAL A 55 5.05 -2.72 1.64
CA VAL A 55 6.29 -2.06 1.18
C VAL A 55 6.27 -0.56 1.48
N PHE A 56 5.18 0.13 1.15
CA PHE A 56 5.03 1.56 1.44
C PHE A 56 5.05 1.85 2.93
N GLU A 57 4.44 1.00 3.76
CA GLU A 57 4.47 1.13 5.21
C GLU A 57 5.89 0.95 5.76
N GLN A 58 6.65 -0.02 5.25
CA GLN A 58 8.06 -0.18 5.62
C GLN A 58 8.87 1.07 5.30
N ARG A 59 8.67 1.66 4.12
CA ARG A 59 9.33 2.92 3.75
C ARG A 59 8.90 4.08 4.63
N TRP A 60 7.61 4.22 4.92
CA TRP A 60 7.06 5.23 5.83
C TRP A 60 7.73 5.22 7.21
N ARG A 61 8.02 4.02 7.75
CA ARG A 61 8.65 3.86 9.07
C ARG A 61 10.12 4.29 9.11
N CYS A 62 10.83 4.26 7.98
CA CYS A 62 12.28 4.55 7.94
C CYS A 62 12.65 5.77 7.09
N CYS A 63 11.68 6.49 6.51
CA CYS A 63 11.95 7.65 5.67
C CYS A 63 12.29 8.91 6.49
N PRO A 64 12.99 9.88 5.87
CA PRO A 64 13.09 11.24 6.37
C PRO A 64 11.71 11.84 6.68
N GLU A 65 11.66 12.79 7.60
CA GLU A 65 10.42 13.39 8.08
C GLU A 65 9.64 14.12 6.97
N ASN A 66 10.34 14.84 6.08
CA ASN A 66 9.74 15.56 4.96
C ASN A 66 9.07 14.64 3.92
N GLU A 67 9.42 13.35 3.87
CA GLU A 67 8.80 12.36 2.99
C GLU A 67 7.66 11.58 3.65
N ARG A 68 7.52 11.67 4.98
CA ARG A 68 6.68 10.77 5.76
C ARG A 68 5.21 10.82 5.34
N ASN A 69 4.70 12.01 5.07
CA ASN A 69 3.31 12.18 4.62
C ASN A 69 3.08 11.55 3.24
N ALA A 70 4.06 11.62 2.33
CA ALA A 70 3.95 11.02 1.00
C ALA A 70 3.88 9.50 1.09
N TRP A 71 4.76 8.88 1.88
CA TRP A 71 4.75 7.42 2.08
C TRP A 71 3.51 6.93 2.84
N GLN A 72 3.00 7.72 3.79
CA GLN A 72 1.73 7.43 4.45
C GLN A 72 0.57 7.44 3.45
N ALA A 73 0.51 8.44 2.56
CA ALA A 73 -0.52 8.53 1.52
C ALA A 73 -0.46 7.34 0.54
N LEU A 74 0.75 6.91 0.14
CA LEU A 74 0.94 5.72 -0.70
C LEU A 74 0.49 4.43 -0.01
N ALA A 75 0.78 4.27 1.28
CA ALA A 75 0.29 3.14 2.06
C ALA A 75 -1.25 3.14 2.15
N GLN A 76 -1.89 4.31 2.30
CA GLN A 76 -3.35 4.45 2.30
C GLN A 76 -3.96 4.16 0.92
N TRP A 77 -3.32 4.59 -0.16
CA TRP A 77 -3.73 4.29 -1.53
C TRP A 77 -3.74 2.78 -1.80
N ALA A 78 -2.65 2.08 -1.47
CA ALA A 78 -2.57 0.63 -1.63
C ALA A 78 -3.57 -0.12 -0.71
N ALA A 79 -3.86 0.42 0.48
CA ALA A 79 -4.92 -0.11 1.34
C ALA A 79 -6.31 0.05 0.71
N ALA A 80 -6.62 1.21 0.11
CA ALA A 80 -7.88 1.43 -0.61
C ALA A 80 -8.04 0.44 -1.78
N LEU A 81 -6.99 0.22 -2.57
CA LEU A 81 -6.97 -0.80 -3.62
C LEU A 81 -7.21 -2.21 -3.08
N THR A 82 -6.62 -2.54 -1.93
CA THR A 82 -6.85 -3.83 -1.24
C THR A 82 -8.32 -4.00 -0.85
N HIS A 83 -9.00 -2.95 -0.42
CA HIS A 83 -10.43 -2.99 -0.12
C HIS A 83 -11.27 -3.28 -1.36
N VAL A 84 -10.95 -2.65 -2.50
CA VAL A 84 -11.61 -2.94 -3.79
C VAL A 84 -11.38 -4.39 -4.21
N ALA A 85 -10.14 -4.88 -4.16
CA ALA A 85 -9.79 -6.26 -4.51
C ALA A 85 -10.54 -7.30 -3.63
N ARG A 86 -10.87 -6.92 -2.40
CA ARG A 86 -11.66 -7.72 -1.45
C ARG A 86 -13.18 -7.62 -1.65
N GLY A 87 -13.66 -6.80 -2.58
CA GLY A 87 -15.08 -6.57 -2.87
C GLY A 87 -15.77 -5.53 -1.99
N GLY A 88 -15.03 -4.70 -1.23
CA GLY A 88 -15.60 -3.67 -0.35
C GLY A 88 -15.41 -2.26 -0.90
N SER A 89 -16.48 -1.65 -1.44
CA SER A 89 -16.45 -0.31 -2.04
C SER A 89 -16.42 0.84 -1.01
N GLU A 90 -17.23 0.77 0.05
CA GLU A 90 -17.36 1.86 1.03
C GLU A 90 -16.06 2.17 1.79
N GLY A 91 -15.36 1.12 2.27
CA GLY A 91 -14.09 1.27 2.96
C GLY A 91 -12.96 1.81 2.08
N SER A 92 -13.01 1.52 0.78
CA SER A 92 -12.05 2.03 -0.21
C SER A 92 -12.19 3.54 -0.41
N LYS A 93 -13.41 4.04 -0.53
CA LYS A 93 -13.68 5.46 -0.84
C LYS A 93 -13.15 6.42 0.21
N SER A 94 -13.42 6.14 1.50
CA SER A 94 -12.93 6.98 2.59
C SER A 94 -11.40 6.98 2.68
N LEU A 95 -10.76 5.83 2.46
CA LEU A 95 -9.30 5.74 2.43
C LEU A 95 -8.70 6.48 1.23
N ALA A 96 -9.34 6.38 0.06
CA ALA A 96 -8.89 7.06 -1.16
C ALA A 96 -8.96 8.59 -1.02
N LEU A 97 -10.03 9.13 -0.42
CA LEU A 97 -10.13 10.56 -0.14
C LEU A 97 -9.00 11.05 0.78
N ARG A 98 -8.76 10.35 1.89
CA ARG A 98 -7.69 10.71 2.84
C ARG A 98 -6.30 10.59 2.21
N ALA A 99 -6.05 9.54 1.43
CA ALA A 99 -4.79 9.37 0.72
C ALA A 99 -4.54 10.52 -0.25
N LYS A 100 -5.58 10.95 -0.98
CA LYS A 100 -5.50 12.08 -1.91
C LYS A 100 -5.19 13.38 -1.18
N GLU A 101 -5.97 13.72 -0.15
CA GLU A 101 -5.78 14.93 0.66
C GLU A 101 -4.36 14.99 1.26
N ASN A 102 -3.88 13.86 1.79
CA ASN A 102 -2.53 13.75 2.35
C ASN A 102 -1.46 13.96 1.28
N LEU A 103 -1.61 13.33 0.10
CA LEU A 103 -0.64 13.45 -0.99
C LEU A 103 -0.58 14.88 -1.54
N GLU A 104 -1.74 15.52 -1.74
CA GLU A 104 -1.84 16.91 -2.22
C GLU A 104 -1.27 17.92 -1.21
N SER A 105 -1.28 17.58 0.08
CA SER A 105 -0.76 18.42 1.16
C SER A 105 0.73 18.18 1.47
N CYS A 106 1.40 17.29 0.74
CA CYS A 106 2.81 16.98 0.98
C CYS A 106 3.70 18.17 0.59
N SER A 107 4.59 18.57 1.51
CA SER A 107 5.63 19.58 1.23
C SER A 107 6.75 19.05 0.35
N TYR A 108 6.95 17.73 0.32
CA TYR A 108 7.90 17.05 -0.54
C TYR A 108 7.39 15.65 -0.90
N VAL A 109 7.52 15.30 -2.18
CA VAL A 109 7.26 13.95 -2.69
C VAL A 109 8.53 13.48 -3.41
N PRO A 110 9.08 12.31 -3.05
CA PRO A 110 10.21 11.72 -3.75
C PRO A 110 10.00 11.66 -5.27
N PRO A 111 11.01 12.02 -6.10
CA PRO A 111 10.85 12.16 -7.55
C PRO A 111 10.57 10.84 -8.28
N GLU A 112 10.84 9.70 -7.66
CA GLU A 112 10.54 8.39 -8.22
C GLU A 112 9.03 8.09 -8.22
N ILE A 113 8.27 8.76 -7.35
CA ILE A 113 6.82 8.55 -7.22
C ILE A 113 6.11 9.25 -8.38
N ASN A 114 5.40 8.47 -9.18
CA ASN A 114 4.51 9.02 -10.20
C ASN A 114 3.21 9.51 -9.56
N THR A 115 3.21 10.76 -9.11
CA THR A 115 2.05 11.39 -8.44
C THR A 115 0.82 11.49 -9.35
N ILE A 116 1.01 11.67 -10.66
CA ILE A 116 -0.09 11.72 -11.63
C ILE A 116 -0.85 10.40 -11.62
N LEU A 117 -0.14 9.28 -11.77
CA LEU A 117 -0.72 7.94 -11.75
C LEU A 117 -1.48 7.66 -10.44
N VAL A 118 -0.89 8.04 -9.31
CA VAL A 118 -1.49 7.83 -7.98
C VAL A 118 -2.78 8.64 -7.85
N LEU A 119 -2.76 9.92 -8.21
CA LEU A 119 -3.93 10.80 -8.13
C LEU A 119 -5.04 10.36 -9.08
N GLU A 120 -4.71 9.92 -10.30
CA GLU A 120 -5.69 9.35 -11.24
C GLU A 120 -6.36 8.10 -10.67
N SER A 121 -5.57 7.19 -10.11
CA SER A 121 -6.08 6.00 -9.43
C SER A 121 -7.01 6.37 -8.27
N LEU A 122 -6.58 7.27 -7.37
CA LEU A 122 -7.39 7.73 -6.25
C LEU A 122 -8.70 8.39 -6.72
N ASN A 123 -8.66 9.22 -7.75
CA ASN A 123 -9.86 9.84 -8.31
C ASN A 123 -10.86 8.79 -8.82
N SER A 124 -10.38 7.72 -9.49
CA SER A 124 -11.26 6.63 -9.93
C SER A 124 -11.95 5.91 -8.77
N LEU A 125 -11.24 5.70 -7.65
CA LEU A 125 -11.77 5.05 -6.45
C LEU A 125 -12.84 5.88 -5.74
N THR A 126 -12.77 7.21 -5.86
CA THR A 126 -13.74 8.11 -5.21
C THR A 126 -15.01 8.36 -6.02
N ARG A 127 -15.04 7.98 -7.30
CA ARG A 127 -16.19 8.14 -8.20
C ARG A 127 -17.19 6.98 -8.15
N VAL A 128 -16.80 5.85 -7.55
CA VAL A 128 -17.65 4.69 -7.27
C VAL A 128 -18.60 5.01 -6.13
#